data_AF-A0A938HAG5-F1
#
_entry.id   AF-A0A938HAG5-F1
#
_cell.length_a   1.000
_cell.length_b   1.000
_cell.length_c   1.000
_cell.angle_alpha   90.00
_cell.angle_beta   90.00
_cell.angle_gamma   90.00
#
_symmetry.space_group_name_H-M   'P 1'
#
loop_
_entity.id
_entity.type
_entity.pdbx_description
1 polymer ?
#
loop_
_entity_poly.entity_id
_entity_poly.type
_entity_poly.pdbx_seq_one_letter_code
_entity_poly.pdbx_strand_id
1 'polypeptide(L)' 'MTTSIQSLRTKSIRQAKLKLDQHRELGVQSPLNIFEVADLWDSIRFTEEKLSVEPQGFALILN' A
#
# COMPACT_ATOMS: atom_id res chain seq x y z
N MET A 1 -9.07 14.51 -15.45
CA MET A 1 -8.70 13.10 -15.68
C MET A 1 -7.35 12.81 -15.00
N THR A 2 -7.35 12.47 -13.71
CA THR A 2 -6.14 12.15 -12.90
C THR A 2 -6.19 10.74 -12.29
N THR A 3 -7.17 9.94 -12.71
CA THR A 3 -7.57 8.67 -12.09
C THR A 3 -6.61 7.51 -12.35
N SER A 4 -5.82 7.55 -13.43
CA SER A 4 -4.95 6.43 -13.81
C SER A 4 -3.78 6.23 -12.83
N ILE A 5 -3.11 7.32 -12.45
CA ILE A 5 -1.96 7.27 -11.53
C ILE A 5 -2.40 6.93 -10.09
N GLN A 6 -3.54 7.46 -9.66
CA GLN A 6 -4.12 7.14 -8.35
C GLN A 6 -4.57 5.67 -8.28
N SER A 7 -5.20 5.15 -9.34
CA SER A 7 -5.60 3.73 -9.44
C SER A 7 -4.40 2.78 -9.48
N LEU A 8 -3.32 3.17 -10.16
CA LEU A 8 -2.10 2.36 -10.19
C LEU A 8 -1.43 2.29 -8.80
N ARG A 9 -1.39 3.41 -8.07
CA ARG A 9 -0.86 3.48 -6.70
C ARG A 9 -1.70 2.68 -5.70
N THR A 10 -3.03 2.75 -5.79
CA THR A 10 -3.89 1.96 -4.89
C THR A 10 -3.79 0.46 -5.16
N LYS A 11 -3.61 0.05 -6.43
CA LYS A 11 -3.33 -1.36 -6.78
C LYS A 11 -1.99 -1.85 -6.22
N SER A 12 -0.93 -1.05 -6.33
CA SER A 12 0.40 -1.43 -5.81
C SER A 12 0.40 -1.57 -4.28
N ILE A 13 -0.27 -0.67 -3.56
CA ILE A 13 -0.43 -0.77 -2.09
C ILE A 13 -1.22 -2.03 -1.73
N ARG A 14 -2.32 -2.32 -2.43
CA ARG A 14 -3.14 -3.50 -2.16
C ARG A 14 -2.34 -4.79 -2.35
N GLN A 15 -1.51 -4.84 -3.38
CA GLN A 15 -0.62 -5.98 -3.62
C GLN A 15 0.47 -6.10 -2.54
N ALA A 16 1.03 -4.98 -2.10
CA ALA A 16 2.00 -4.95 -1.00
C ALA A 16 1.40 -5.46 0.32
N LYS A 17 0.20 -5.00 0.67
CA LYS A 17 -0.56 -5.46 1.84
C LYS A 17 -0.87 -6.96 1.75
N LEU A 18 -1.31 -7.44 0.59
CA LEU A 18 -1.58 -8.87 0.39
C LEU A 18 -0.34 -9.74 0.57
N LYS A 19 0.83 -9.29 0.09
CA LYS A 19 2.10 -10.02 0.29
C LYS A 19 2.49 -10.08 1.77
N LEU A 20 2.26 -9.00 2.52
CA LEU A 20 2.50 -8.98 3.97
C LEU A 20 1.54 -9.88 4.74
N ASP A 21 0.26 -9.90 4.37
CA ASP A 21 -0.73 -10.79 4.96
C ASP A 21 -0.37 -12.26 4.71
N GLN A 22 0.03 -12.60 3.48
CA GLN A 22 0.54 -13.94 3.15
C GLN A 22 1.81 -14.29 3.93
N HIS A 23 2.75 -13.35 4.07
CA HIS A 23 3.94 -13.56 4.90
C HIS A 23 3.57 -13.81 6.37
N ARG A 24 2.57 -13.08 6.89
CA ARG A 24 2.08 -13.25 8.26
C ARG A 24 1.41 -14.61 8.47
N GLU A 25 0.67 -15.11 7.50
CA GLU A 25 0.05 -16.44 7.54
C GLU A 25 1.08 -17.57 7.43
N LEU A 26 2.07 -17.42 6.54
CA LEU A 26 3.10 -18.42 6.29
C LEU A 26 4.24 -18.39 7.33
N GLY A 27 4.42 -17.27 8.03
CA GLY A 27 5.47 -17.07 9.03
C GLY A 27 6.86 -17.39 8.47
N VAL A 28 7.60 -18.27 9.15
CA VAL A 28 8.97 -18.69 8.79
C VAL A 28 9.03 -19.44 7.43
N GLN A 29 7.90 -19.92 6.92
CA GLN A 29 7.83 -20.58 5.61
C GLN A 29 7.63 -19.61 4.44
N SER A 30 7.43 -18.32 4.72
CA SER A 30 7.29 -17.33 3.67
C SER A 30 8.62 -17.18 2.92
N PRO A 31 8.62 -17.13 1.58
CA PRO A 31 9.83 -16.86 0.81
C PRO A 31 10.32 -15.41 0.93
N LEU A 32 9.54 -14.54 1.60
CA LEU A 32 9.90 -13.13 1.80
C LEU A 32 10.99 -12.97 2.87
N ASN A 33 12.05 -12.25 2.52
CA ASN A 33 13.09 -11.87 3.45
C ASN A 33 12.61 -10.73 4.38
N ILE A 34 13.16 -10.66 5.61
CA ILE A 34 12.84 -9.60 6.58
C ILE A 34 13.10 -8.19 6.04
N PHE A 35 14.11 -8.04 5.17
CA PHE A 35 14.38 -6.77 4.50
C PHE A 35 13.30 -6.40 3.48
N GLU A 36 12.79 -7.37 2.72
CA GLU A 36 11.70 -7.13 1.76
C GLU A 36 10.39 -6.80 2.48
N VAL A 37 10.14 -7.43 3.63
CA VAL A 37 9.03 -7.08 4.51
C VAL A 37 9.16 -5.64 4.98
N ALA A 38 10.34 -5.22 5.43
CA ALA A 38 10.58 -3.84 5.85
C ALA A 38 10.36 -2.83 4.71
N ASP A 39 10.88 -3.11 3.51
CA ASP A 39 10.70 -2.25 2.33
C ASP A 39 9.23 -2.13 1.92
N LEU A 40 8.46 -3.24 2.02
CA LEU A 40 7.02 -3.24 1.79
C LEU A 40 6.28 -2.37 2.81
N TRP A 41 6.62 -2.50 4.09
CA TRP A 41 6.05 -1.69 5.16
C TRP A 41 6.36 -0.21 4.98
N ASP A 42 7.60 0.13 4.66
CA ASP A 42 8.04 1.52 4.47
C ASP A 42 7.37 2.14 3.23
N SER A 43 7.25 1.37 2.14
CA SER A 43 6.53 1.78 0.93
C SER A 43 5.04 2.07 1.18
N ILE A 44 4.39 1.23 1.99
CA ILE A 44 2.98 1.43 2.39
C ILE A 44 2.87 2.70 3.23
N ARG A 45 3.69 2.82 4.28
CA ARG A 45 3.66 3.95 5.21
C ARG A 45 3.94 5.27 4.52
N PHE A 46 4.96 5.33 3.67
CA PHE A 46 5.30 6.53 2.90
C PHE A 46 4.14 6.97 1.99
N THR A 47 3.42 6.02 1.40
CA THR A 47 2.29 6.33 0.54
C THR A 47 1.07 6.78 1.35
N GLU A 48 0.82 6.17 2.51
CA GLU A 48 -0.24 6.58 3.44
C GLU A 48 0.02 7.95 4.05
N GLU A 49 1.26 8.25 4.45
CA GLU A 49 1.67 9.57 4.95
C GLU A 49 1.50 10.64 3.85
N LYS A 50 1.89 10.34 2.60
CA LYS A 50 1.65 11.25 1.47
C LYS A 50 0.16 11.48 1.17
N LEU A 51 -0.68 10.46 1.36
CA LEU A 51 -2.14 10.59 1.22
C LEU A 51 -2.75 11.40 2.38
N SER A 52 -2.19 11.32 3.59
CA SER A 52 -2.66 12.05 4.76
C SER A 52 -2.27 13.53 4.77
N VAL A 53 -1.23 13.92 4.04
CA VAL A 53 -0.75 15.31 3.94
C VAL A 53 -1.42 16.07 2.79
N GLU A 54 -2.09 15.39 1.87
CA GLU A 54 -3.00 16.03 0.90
C GLU A 54 -4.26 16.53 1.65
N PRO A 55 -4.54 17.85 1.68
CA PRO A 55 -5.75 18.35 2.30
C PRO A 55 -6.95 17.77 1.56
N GLN A 56 -7.97 17.41 2.34
CA GLN A 56 -9.23 16.78 1.94
C GLN A 56 -9.96 17.52 0.80
N GLY A 57 -9.51 17.35 -0.44
CA GLY A 57 -10.06 18.02 -1.63
C GLY A 57 -11.03 17.17 -2.45
N PHE A 58 -11.19 15.87 -2.15
CA PHE A 58 -11.96 14.97 -3.03
C PHE A 58 -12.83 13.92 -2.32
N ALA A 59 -13.24 14.17 -1.07
CA ALA A 59 -14.33 13.42 -0.43
C ALA A 59 -15.72 13.80 -1.01
N LEU A 60 -15.83 13.97 -2.33
CA LEU A 60 -17.05 14.44 -3.01
C LEU A 60 -17.42 13.65 -4.27
N ILE A 61 -16.93 12.41 -4.43
CA ILE A 61 -17.46 11.53 -5.49
C ILE A 61 -17.64 10.12 -4.95
N LEU A 62 -18.72 9.94 -4.18
CA LEU A 62 -19.49 8.69 -4.08
C LEU A 62 -20.79 9.00 -3.32
N ASN A 63 -21.70 9.66 -4.04
CA ASN A 63 -23.14 9.46 -3.88
C ASN A 63 -23.68 9.03 -5.25
#